data_AF-A0A940KRG2-F1
#
_entry.id   AF-A0A940KRG2-F1
#
_cell.length_a   1.000
_cell.length_b   1.000
_cell.length_c   1.000
_cell.angle_alpha   90.00
_cell.angle_beta   90.00
_cell.angle_gamma   90.00
#
_symmetry.space_group_name_H-M   'P 1'
#
loop_
_entity.id
_entity.type
_entity.pdbx_description
1 polymer ?
#
loop_
_entity_poly.entity_id
_entity_poly.type
_entity_poly.pdbx_seq_one_letter_code
_entity_poly.pdbx_strand_id
1 'polypeptide(L)' 'KFPAYPNTEFGTVKGRIDFINHIPTDSGYMAKISLPHGLTTNFRKNITYRSGLLADAEIVTENRRLIDRLLGPLRGLSVE' A
#
# COMPACT_ATOMS: atom_id res chain seq x y z
N LYS A 1 -3.99 -5.42 3.81
CA LYS A 1 -5.02 -6.46 4.02
C LYS A 1 -4.74 -7.10 5.37
N PHE A 2 -5.75 -7.44 6.17
CA PHE A 2 -5.54 -8.08 7.47
C PHE A 2 -5.97 -9.53 7.36
N PRO A 3 -5.09 -10.55 7.53
CA PRO A 3 -5.47 -11.95 7.40
C PRO A 3 -6.62 -12.36 8.33
N ALA A 4 -6.70 -11.73 9.51
CA ALA A 4 -7.79 -11.95 10.47
C ALA A 4 -9.14 -11.35 10.05
N TYR A 5 -9.20 -10.55 8.96
CA TYR A 5 -10.41 -9.90 8.46
C TYR A 5 -10.53 -10.14 6.94
N PRO A 6 -11.38 -11.08 6.49
CA PRO A 6 -11.53 -11.41 5.08
C PRO A 6 -11.73 -10.18 4.20
N ASN A 7 -10.84 -9.98 3.24
CA ASN A 7 -10.81 -8.79 2.40
C ASN A 7 -12.07 -8.63 1.51
N THR A 8 -12.74 -9.73 1.16
CA THR A 8 -14.01 -9.74 0.44
C THR A 8 -15.13 -9.06 1.21
N GLU A 9 -15.05 -9.09 2.55
CA GLU A 9 -16.09 -8.56 3.42
C GLU A 9 -15.67 -7.25 4.11
N PHE A 10 -14.39 -7.12 4.46
CA PHE A 10 -13.86 -5.98 5.20
C PHE A 10 -13.10 -4.99 4.33
N GLY A 11 -12.60 -5.38 3.15
CA GLY A 11 -11.82 -4.53 2.28
C GLY A 11 -10.38 -4.34 2.77
N THR A 12 -9.84 -3.13 2.61
CA THR A 12 -8.46 -2.76 2.92
C THR A 12 -8.37 -1.45 3.68
N VAL A 13 -7.33 -1.31 4.50
CA VAL A 13 -6.97 -0.04 5.16
C VAL A 13 -5.91 0.66 4.32
N LYS A 14 -6.10 1.95 4.07
CA LYS A 14 -5.12 2.79 3.39
C LYS A 14 -4.08 3.28 4.40
N GLY A 15 -2.81 3.09 4.07
CA GLY A 15 -1.68 3.65 4.80
C GLY A 15 -0.84 4.57 3.93
N ARG A 16 0.00 5.38 4.57
CA ARG A 16 1.03 6.19 3.93
C ARG A 16 2.37 5.85 4.57
N ILE A 17 3.41 5.67 3.76
CA ILE A 17 4.76 5.51 4.27
C ILE A 17 5.21 6.86 4.83
N ASP A 18 5.50 6.89 6.13
CA ASP A 18 6.02 8.07 6.82
C ASP A 18 7.54 8.11 6.77
N PHE A 19 8.17 6.95 6.96
CA PHE A 19 9.61 6.82 7.06
C PHE A 19 10.07 5.44 6.60
N ILE A 20 11.22 5.38 5.94
CA ILE A 20 11.92 4.13 5.62
C ILE A 20 13.30 4.23 6.25
N ASN A 21 13.67 3.24 7.06
CA ASN A 21 15.00 3.18 7.64
C ASN A 21 16.04 2.94 6.53
N HIS A 22 17.13 3.69 6.56
CA HIS A 22 18.24 3.55 5.61
C HIS A 22 19.15 2.36 5.93
N ILE A 23 19.09 1.84 7.15
CA ILE A 23 19.84 0.66 7.57
C ILE A 23 19.04 -0.59 7.17
N PRO A 24 19.56 -1.46 6.29
CA PRO A 24 18.90 -2.69 5.90
C PRO A 24 18.96 -3.73 7.04
N THR A 25 18.02 -4.67 7.00
CA THR A 25 17.99 -5.92 7.76
C THR A 25 18.26 -7.08 6.81
N ASP A 26 18.42 -8.30 7.35
CA ASP A 26 18.60 -9.52 6.55
C ASP A 26 17.45 -9.78 5.55
N SER A 27 16.28 -9.18 5.78
CA SER A 27 15.06 -9.37 4.99
C SER A 27 14.61 -8.13 4.20
N GLY A 28 15.36 -7.03 4.24
CA GLY A 28 15.03 -5.80 3.50
C GLY A 28 15.13 -4.52 4.33
N TYR A 29 14.17 -3.62 4.19
CA TYR A 29 14.17 -2.33 4.90
C TYR A 29 12.95 -2.20 5.81
N MET A 30 13.16 -1.65 7.00
CA MET A 30 12.06 -1.37 7.92
C MET A 30 11.39 -0.04 7.57
N ALA A 31 10.09 -0.05 7.33
CA ALA A 31 9.31 1.15 7.06
C ALA A 31 8.26 1.39 8.16
N LYS A 32 8.05 2.66 8.51
CA LYS A 32 6.96 3.13 9.37
C LYS A 32 5.83 3.65 8.49
N ILE A 33 4.63 3.16 8.76
CA ILE A 33 3.42 3.50 8.02
C ILE A 33 2.47 4.26 8.94
N SER A 34 1.98 5.42 8.51
CA SER A 34 0.85 6.09 9.14
C SER A 34 -0.46 5.59 8.55
N LEU A 35 -1.48 5.49 9.39
CA LEU A 35 -2.85 5.15 8.99
C LEU A 35 -3.71 6.42 9.17
N PRO A 36 -3.81 7.30 8.15
CA PRO A 36 -4.44 8.62 8.30
C PRO A 36 -5.94 8.54 8.62
N HIS A 37 -6.58 7.42 8.28
CA HIS A 37 -7.98 7.13 8.61
C HIS A 37 -8.10 6.06 9.72
N GLY A 38 -7.03 5.84 10.48
CA GLY A 38 -6.92 4.77 11.45
C GLY A 38 -7.15 3.40 10.82
N LEU A 39 -7.78 2.51 11.57
CA LEU A 39 -8.12 1.15 11.15
C LEU A 39 -9.47 1.05 10.40
N THR A 40 -9.93 2.17 9.83
CA THR A 40 -11.13 2.18 8.99
C THR A 40 -10.81 1.74 7.58
N THR A 41 -11.55 0.75 7.09
CA THR A 41 -11.37 0.20 5.75
C THR A 41 -12.05 1.06 4.68
N ASN A 42 -11.70 0.83 3.41
CA ASN A 42 -12.38 1.44 2.27
C ASN A 42 -13.88 1.08 2.18
N PHE A 43 -14.31 0.01 2.84
CA PHE A 43 -15.72 -0.38 2.99
C PHE A 43 -16.39 0.28 4.20
N ARG A 44 -15.71 1.22 4.86
CA ARG A 44 -16.17 1.92 6.08
C ARG A 44 -16.41 0.99 7.27
N LYS A 45 -15.77 -0.18 7.29
CA LYS A 45 -15.74 -1.06 8.46
C LYS A 45 -14.53 -0.70 9.33
N ASN A 46 -14.68 -0.78 10.64
CA ASN A 46 -13.56 -0.51 11.55
C ASN A 46 -12.92 -1.82 12.00
N ILE A 47 -11.59 -1.90 11.92
CA ILE A 47 -10.82 -3.04 12.41
C ILE A 47 -10.43 -2.78 13.86
N THR A 48 -10.72 -3.72 14.75
CA THR A 48 -10.35 -3.62 16.16
C THR A 48 -8.86 -3.91 16.32
N TYR A 49 -8.13 -2.94 16.87
CA TYR A 49 -6.72 -3.08 17.20
C TYR A 49 -6.51 -4.19 18.25
N ARG A 50 -5.52 -5.04 18.00
CA ARG A 50 -5.03 -6.06 18.94
C ARG A 50 -3.51 -6.12 18.84
N SER A 51 -2.83 -6.39 19.95
CA SER A 51 -1.39 -6.63 19.93
C SER A 51 -1.08 -7.83 19.02
N GLY A 52 -0.01 -7.72 18.23
CA GLY A 52 0.35 -8.75 17.25
C GLY A 52 -0.54 -8.81 16.01
N LEU A 53 -1.36 -7.78 15.75
CA LEU A 53 -2.16 -7.72 14.52
C LEU A 53 -1.25 -7.65 13.29
N LEU A 54 -1.29 -8.71 12.48
CA LEU A 54 -0.53 -8.81 11.23
C LEU A 54 -1.31 -8.22 10.06
N ALA A 55 -0.59 -7.68 9.08
CA ALA A 55 -1.16 -7.17 7.86
C ALA A 55 -0.20 -7.39 6.69
N ASP A 56 -0.76 -7.77 5.54
CA ASP A 56 -0.05 -7.77 4.27
C ASP A 56 -0.30 -6.45 3.55
N ALA A 57 0.77 -5.75 3.20
CA ALA A 57 0.70 -4.45 2.55
C ALA A 57 1.16 -4.53 1.09
N GLU A 58 0.47 -3.80 0.23
CA GLU A 58 0.90 -3.55 -1.16
C GLU A 58 1.34 -2.08 -1.24
N ILE A 59 2.59 -1.85 -1.66
CA ILE A 59 3.17 -0.51 -1.77
C ILE A 59 2.98 -0.02 -3.20
N VAL A 60 2.27 1.09 -3.34
CA VAL A 60 2.11 1.77 -4.64
C VAL A 60 3.26 2.76 -4.81
N THR A 61 4.26 2.39 -5.62
CA THR A 61 5.44 3.23 -5.91
C THR A 61 5.16 4.32 -6.94
N GLU A 62 4.16 4.11 -7.80
CA GLU A 62 3.77 5.06 -8.84
C GLU A 62 2.25 5.03 -9.04
N ASN A 63 1.64 6.21 -9.14
CA ASN A 63 0.22 6.35 -9.42
C ASN A 63 0.02 6.67 -10.91
N ARG A 64 0.22 5.67 -11.77
CA ARG A 64 -0.03 5.80 -13.21
C ARG A 64 -1.48 5.45 -13.52
N ARG A 65 -2.14 6.29 -14.33
CA ARG A 65 -3.45 5.91 -14.89
C ARG A 65 -3.26 4.77 -15.87
N LEU A 66 -4.28 3.94 -16.05
CA LEU A 66 -4.24 2.82 -16.99
C LEU A 66 -3.87 3.29 -18.40
N ILE A 67 -4.40 4.44 -18.84
CA ILE A 67 -4.08 5.04 -20.14
C ILE A 67 -2.60 5.44 -20.26
N ASP A 68 -1.98 5.94 -19.19
CA ASP A 68 -0.55 6.26 -19.19
C ASP A 68 0.31 5.00 -19.30
N ARG A 69 -0.16 3.86 -18.77
CA ARG A 69 0.50 2.56 -18.94
C ARG A 69 0.38 2.04 -20.38
N LEU A 70 -0.76 2.27 -21.03
CA LEU A 70 -1.01 1.86 -22.42
C LEU A 70 -0.26 2.73 -23.44
N LEU A 71 -0.19 4.05 -23.21
CA LEU A 71 0.47 5.02 -24.10
C LEU A 71 1.96 5.23 -23.78
N GLY A 72 2.45 4.68 -22.67
CA GLY A 72 3.87 4.76 -22.27
C GLY A 72 4.85 4.34 -23.36
N PRO A 73 4.65 3.20 -24.05
CA PRO A 73 5.51 2.76 -25.17
C PRO A 73 5.55 3.73 -26.34
N LEU A 74 4.47 4.49 -26.60
CA LEU A 74 4.39 5.43 -27.73
C LEU A 74 5.18 6.72 -27.48
N ARG A 75 5.41 7.10 -26.22
CA ARG A 75 6.22 8.28 -25.88
C ARG A 75 7.72 8.10 -26.18
N GLY A 76 8.19 6.87 -26.34
CA GLY A 76 9.58 6.57 -26.71
C GLY A 76 9.91 6.80 -28.19
N LEU A 77 8.91 7.07 -29.04
CA LEU A 77 9.05 7.19 -30.49
C LEU A 77 9.12 8.64 -31.01
N SER A 78 9.24 9.64 -30.13
CA SER A 78 9.33 11.06 -30.51
C SER A 78 10.70 11.69 -30.27
N VAL A 79 11.74 10.87 -30.05
CA VAL A 79 13.13 11.32 -30.02
C VAL A 79 13.99 10.34 -30.81
N GLU A 80 13.92 10.48 -32.13
CA GLU A 80 15.05 10.22 -33.04
C GLU A 80 15.01 11.27 -34.16
#